data_AF-A0A7S2WBH9-F1
#
_entry.id   AF-A0A7S2WBH9-F1
#
_cell.length_a   1.000
_cell.length_b   1.000
_cell.length_c   1.000
_cell.angle_alpha   90.00
_cell.angle_beta   90.00
_cell.angle_gamma   90.00
#
_symmetry.space_group_name_H-M   'P 1'
#
loop_
_entity.id
_entity.type
_entity.pdbx_description
1 polymer ?
#
loop_
_entity_poly.entity_id
_entity_poly.type
_entity_poly.pdbx_seq_one_letter_code
_entity_poly.pdbx_strand_id
1 'polypeptide(L)'
;FNSVHLLDATGDSTGKWNWFQPNISGKPPSPRTGHTAVLLEDGKTILIYGGWDPTDEEEEDETQIFDDSFLLDTDMWSWSPGPNSRFVPGTESTNGGSKRVGHSGILAPGQKGTEVLVFGGRVPDNKFASDFQSLDVSLKTIGLFFGS
;
A
#
# COMPACT_ATOMS: atom_id res chain seq x y z
N PHE A 1 -13.94 -4.31 5.89
CA PHE A 1 -13.17 -3.63 6.97
C PHE A 1 -12.05 -2.80 6.36
N ASN A 2 -11.95 -1.51 6.71
CA ASN A 2 -10.87 -0.59 6.27
C ASN A 2 -10.40 0.35 7.40
N SER A 3 -10.64 -0.04 8.66
CA SER A 3 -10.23 0.72 9.85
C SER A 3 -8.74 0.56 10.12
N VAL A 4 -8.13 1.59 10.71
CA VAL A 4 -6.75 1.56 11.22
C VAL A 4 -6.79 1.41 12.73
N HIS A 5 -5.87 0.62 13.26
CA HIS A 5 -5.69 0.40 14.69
C HIS A 5 -4.22 0.60 15.03
N LEU A 6 -3.94 1.31 16.13
CA LEU A 6 -2.59 1.45 16.68
C LEU A 6 -2.44 0.54 17.90
N LEU A 7 -1.37 -0.25 17.90
CA LEU A 7 -0.90 -0.99 19.05
C LEU A 7 0.24 -0.23 19.71
N ASP A 8 -0.03 0.35 20.86
CA ASP A 8 1.01 0.93 21.71
C ASP A 8 1.64 -0.19 22.55
N ALA A 9 2.87 -0.53 22.19
CA ALA A 9 3.65 -1.57 22.83
C ALA A 9 4.64 -1.04 23.88
N THR A 10 4.64 0.26 24.21
CA THR A 10 5.55 0.80 25.25
C THR A 10 5.21 0.29 26.64
N GLY A 11 3.99 -0.24 26.82
CA GLY A 11 3.46 -0.66 28.11
C GLY A 11 2.88 0.52 28.88
N ASP A 12 1.70 0.36 29.45
CA ASP A 12 1.20 1.27 30.48
C ASP A 12 1.97 1.10 31.80
N SER A 13 1.53 1.77 32.86
CA SER A 13 2.08 1.61 34.21
C SER A 13 1.99 0.18 34.76
N THR A 14 1.25 -0.71 34.10
CA THR A 14 1.12 -2.14 34.43
C THR A 14 1.88 -3.06 33.46
N GLY A 15 2.59 -2.50 32.47
CA GLY A 15 3.32 -3.23 31.45
C GLY A 15 2.44 -3.84 30.35
N LYS A 16 1.16 -3.42 30.25
CA LYS A 16 0.23 -3.93 29.23
C LYS A 16 0.25 -3.08 27.97
N TRP A 17 0.13 -3.74 26.83
CA TRP A 17 -0.06 -3.06 25.55
C TRP A 17 -1.48 -2.52 25.41
N ASN A 18 -1.61 -1.40 24.72
CA ASN A 18 -2.88 -0.73 24.52
C ASN A 18 -3.23 -0.62 23.05
N TRP A 19 -4.50 -0.90 22.73
CA TRP A 19 -5.05 -0.65 21.40
C TRP A 19 -5.86 0.62 21.41
N PHE A 20 -5.71 1.44 20.38
CA PHE A 20 -6.63 2.55 20.13
C PHE A 20 -6.85 2.77 18.65
N GLN A 21 -7.93 3.49 18.34
CA GLN A 21 -8.23 3.94 17.00
C GLN A 21 -7.91 5.43 16.91
N PRO A 22 -6.97 5.84 16.05
CA PRO A 22 -6.72 7.25 15.81
C PRO A 22 -7.90 7.88 15.07
N ASN A 23 -8.13 9.17 15.31
CA ASN A 23 -9.06 9.97 14.52
C ASN A 23 -8.43 10.27 13.17
N ILE A 24 -8.88 9.58 12.13
CA ILE A 24 -8.31 9.69 10.79
C ILE A 24 -9.16 10.55 9.87
N SER A 25 -8.51 11.41 9.10
CA SER A 25 -9.10 12.25 8.06
C SER A 25 -8.71 11.79 6.65
N GLY A 26 -9.28 12.42 5.62
CA GLY A 26 -9.05 12.05 4.22
C GLY A 26 -9.91 10.86 3.76
N LYS A 27 -9.71 10.45 2.50
CA LYS A 27 -10.47 9.34 1.90
C LYS A 27 -9.69 8.02 2.06
N PRO A 28 -10.15 7.07 2.88
CA PRO A 28 -9.47 5.79 3.05
C PRO A 28 -9.59 4.92 1.80
N PRO A 29 -8.73 3.90 1.66
CA PRO A 29 -8.98 2.82 0.71
C PRO A 29 -10.33 2.13 0.98
N SER A 30 -10.93 1.58 -0.08
CA SER A 30 -12.01 0.60 0.06
C SER A 30 -11.53 -0.60 0.90
N PRO A 31 -12.45 -1.28 1.63
CA PRO A 31 -12.17 -2.55 2.30
C PRO A 31 -11.36 -3.50 1.42
N ARG A 32 -10.30 -4.07 1.99
CA ARG A 32 -9.39 -4.94 1.25
C ARG A 32 -8.59 -5.85 2.16
N THR A 33 -8.18 -7.00 1.63
CA THR A 33 -7.21 -7.90 2.24
C THR A 33 -6.09 -8.25 1.25
N GLY A 34 -4.99 -8.83 1.74
CA GLY A 34 -3.82 -9.19 0.92
C GLY A 34 -3.13 -7.99 0.24
N HIS A 35 -3.32 -6.77 0.74
CA HIS A 35 -2.55 -5.59 0.34
C HIS A 35 -1.16 -5.64 0.98
N THR A 36 -0.21 -4.87 0.44
CA THR A 36 1.05 -4.59 1.14
C THR A 36 0.97 -3.26 1.90
N ALA A 37 1.71 -3.16 3.00
CA ALA A 37 1.87 -1.95 3.80
C ALA A 37 3.36 -1.71 4.04
N VAL A 38 3.89 -0.57 3.57
CA VAL A 38 5.33 -0.27 3.60
C VAL A 38 5.57 1.10 4.23
N LEU A 39 6.38 1.15 5.29
CA LEU A 39 6.84 2.41 5.88
C LEU A 39 7.83 3.09 4.94
N LEU A 40 7.59 4.37 4.65
CA LEU A 40 8.42 5.17 3.76
C LEU A 40 9.64 5.76 4.49
N GLU A 41 10.55 6.34 3.70
CA GLU A 41 11.83 6.87 4.17
C GLU A 41 11.70 7.99 5.21
N ASP A 42 10.56 8.70 5.24
CA ASP A 42 10.29 9.75 6.22
C ASP A 42 9.99 9.22 7.63
N GLY A 43 9.83 7.89 7.78
CA GLY A 43 9.57 7.22 9.06
C GLY A 43 8.16 7.41 9.61
N LYS A 44 7.23 7.99 8.84
CA LYS A 44 5.87 8.31 9.31
C LYS A 44 4.77 8.15 8.27
N THR A 45 5.12 7.95 7.01
CA THR A 45 4.16 7.68 5.96
C THR A 45 4.13 6.19 5.65
N ILE A 46 2.96 5.57 5.66
CA ILE A 46 2.76 4.17 5.27
C ILE A 46 2.06 4.13 3.91
N LEU A 47 2.71 3.49 2.93
CA LEU A 47 2.09 3.18 1.64
C LEU A 47 1.25 1.90 1.77
N ILE A 48 0.01 1.96 1.33
CA ILE A 48 -0.87 0.81 1.09
C ILE A 48 -0.99 0.60 -0.42
N TYR A 49 -0.83 -0.63 -0.91
CA TYR A 49 -0.97 -0.93 -2.33
C TYR A 49 -1.67 -2.26 -2.60
N GLY A 50 -2.55 -2.24 -3.62
CA GLY A 50 -3.26 -3.40 -4.14
C GLY A 50 -4.20 -4.06 -3.13
N GLY A 51 -4.32 -5.39 -3.21
CA GLY A 51 -5.25 -6.19 -2.42
C GLY A 51 -6.52 -6.54 -3.17
N TRP A 52 -7.51 -7.09 -2.48
CA TRP A 52 -8.83 -7.41 -3.03
C TRP A 52 -9.93 -7.32 -1.95
N ASP A 53 -11.18 -7.14 -2.37
CA ASP A 53 -12.33 -7.27 -1.48
C ASP A 53 -12.99 -8.64 -1.67
N PRO A 54 -12.93 -9.55 -0.67
CA PRO A 54 -13.54 -10.88 -0.77
C PRO A 54 -15.07 -10.85 -0.68
N THR A 55 -15.67 -9.69 -0.35
CA THR A 55 -17.13 -9.55 -0.28
C THR A 55 -17.75 -9.16 -1.62
N ASP A 56 -16.92 -8.81 -2.62
CA ASP A 56 -17.32 -8.50 -3.99
C ASP A 56 -17.34 -9.77 -4.88
N GLU A 57 -17.23 -10.97 -4.28
CA GLU A 57 -17.30 -12.27 -4.97
C GLU A 57 -18.73 -12.75 -5.25
N GLU A 58 -19.76 -12.02 -4.79
CA GLU A 58 -21.18 -12.41 -4.95
C GLU A 58 -21.73 -12.10 -6.36
N GLU A 59 -21.03 -11.30 -7.18
CA GLU A 59 -21.35 -11.14 -8.60
C GLU A 59 -20.46 -12.08 -9.43
N GLU A 60 -21.07 -12.88 -10.31
CA GLU A 60 -20.42 -13.96 -11.09
C GLU A 60 -19.31 -13.47 -12.06
N ASP A 61 -19.01 -12.17 -12.09
CA ASP A 61 -18.04 -11.56 -12.99
C ASP A 61 -16.92 -10.86 -12.20
N GLU A 62 -15.76 -11.52 -12.18
CA GLU A 62 -14.44 -11.00 -11.81
C GLU A 62 -14.23 -10.54 -10.36
N THR A 63 -13.47 -11.36 -9.64
CA THR A 63 -12.78 -10.98 -8.42
C THR A 63 -12.13 -9.58 -8.50
N GLN A 64 -12.62 -8.61 -7.71
CA GLN A 64 -12.09 -7.25 -7.69
C GLN A 64 -10.70 -7.18 -7.05
N ILE A 65 -9.66 -7.28 -7.88
CA ILE A 65 -8.27 -7.04 -7.48
C ILE A 65 -7.93 -5.56 -7.73
N PHE A 66 -7.40 -4.91 -6.70
CA PHE A 66 -7.03 -3.50 -6.72
C PHE A 66 -5.61 -3.28 -7.26
N ASP A 67 -5.42 -2.09 -7.84
CA ASP A 67 -4.16 -1.55 -8.34
C ASP A 67 -3.93 -0.08 -7.93
N ASP A 68 -4.76 0.43 -7.03
CA ASP A 68 -4.61 1.74 -6.43
C ASP A 68 -3.63 1.70 -5.25
N SER A 69 -3.07 2.86 -4.93
CA SER A 69 -2.22 3.05 -3.76
C SER A 69 -2.68 4.25 -2.93
N PHE A 70 -2.38 4.19 -1.63
CA PHE A 70 -2.75 5.21 -0.66
C PHE A 70 -1.59 5.47 0.29
N LEU A 71 -1.50 6.70 0.78
CA LEU A 71 -0.54 7.10 1.80
C LEU A 71 -1.29 7.42 3.08
N LEU A 72 -0.87 6.82 4.19
CA LEU A 72 -1.29 7.16 5.53
C LEU A 72 -0.17 7.91 6.24
N ASP A 73 -0.36 9.21 6.49
CA ASP A 73 0.52 9.98 7.36
C ASP A 73 0.13 9.71 8.82
N THR A 74 1.07 9.19 9.62
CA THR A 74 0.83 8.80 11.03
C THR A 74 1.06 9.93 12.04
N ASP A 75 1.59 11.08 11.61
CA ASP A 75 1.63 12.29 12.45
C ASP A 75 0.27 12.99 12.42
N MET A 76 -0.26 13.20 11.21
CA MET A 76 -1.52 13.90 10.96
C MET A 76 -2.73 12.99 11.02
N TRP A 77 -2.53 11.67 10.99
CA TRP A 77 -3.59 10.67 10.83
C TRP A 77 -4.49 11.02 9.65
N SER A 78 -3.92 11.06 8.45
CA SER A 78 -4.65 11.45 7.24
C SER A 78 -4.31 10.56 6.06
N TRP A 79 -5.35 10.21 5.28
CA TRP A 79 -5.21 9.52 4.01
C TRP A 79 -5.03 10.49 2.86
N SER A 80 -4.15 10.14 1.92
CA SER A 80 -4.04 10.78 0.61
C SER A 80 -3.85 9.73 -0.50
N PRO A 81 -4.16 10.08 -1.77
CA PRO A 81 -3.84 9.23 -2.91
C PRO A 81 -2.33 8.97 -2.99
N GLY A 82 -1.93 7.72 -3.24
CA GLY A 82 -0.55 7.36 -3.46
C GLY A 82 -0.14 7.41 -4.94
N PRO A 83 1.13 7.13 -5.24
CA PRO A 83 1.64 7.07 -6.60
C PRO A 83 1.06 5.89 -7.40
N ASN A 84 0.98 6.05 -8.71
CA ASN A 84 0.63 4.94 -9.60
C ASN A 84 1.79 3.94 -9.70
N SER A 85 1.47 2.65 -9.81
CA SER A 85 2.50 1.66 -10.11
C SER A 85 3.01 1.78 -11.54
N ARG A 86 4.29 1.45 -11.72
CA ARG A 86 4.96 1.38 -13.01
C ARG A 86 5.53 -0.03 -13.15
N PHE A 87 5.36 -0.60 -14.33
CA PHE A 87 6.03 -1.83 -14.69
C PHE A 87 7.52 -1.56 -14.87
N VAL A 88 8.38 -2.42 -14.32
CA VAL A 88 9.83 -2.32 -14.48
C VAL A 88 10.22 -3.01 -15.79
N PRO A 89 10.64 -2.27 -16.84
CA PRO A 89 10.96 -2.86 -18.14
C PRO A 89 12.16 -3.81 -18.06
N GLY A 90 12.12 -4.92 -18.80
CA GLY A 90 13.24 -5.89 -18.88
C GLY A 90 13.01 -7.18 -18.10
N THR A 91 11.85 -7.38 -17.50
CA THR A 91 11.41 -8.70 -17.05
C THR A 91 10.74 -9.43 -18.21
N GLU A 92 11.08 -10.71 -18.44
CA GLU A 92 10.46 -11.57 -19.47
C GLU A 92 8.97 -11.88 -19.17
N SER A 93 8.44 -11.35 -18.07
CA SER A 93 7.12 -11.61 -17.52
C SER A 93 6.14 -10.47 -17.82
N THR A 94 5.22 -10.69 -18.76
CA THR A 94 4.22 -9.70 -19.20
C THR A 94 2.83 -9.95 -18.59
N ASN A 95 2.74 -10.78 -17.55
CA ASN A 95 1.47 -11.42 -17.18
C ASN A 95 0.71 -10.74 -16.03
N GLY A 96 1.28 -9.75 -15.35
CA GLY A 96 0.72 -9.28 -14.08
C GLY A 96 -0.27 -8.13 -14.17
N GLY A 97 -0.09 -7.19 -15.10
CA GLY A 97 -0.81 -5.92 -15.05
C GLY A 97 -0.59 -5.16 -13.73
N SER A 98 -1.26 -4.03 -13.52
CA SER A 98 -1.18 -3.22 -12.29
C SER A 98 -1.88 -3.87 -11.08
N LYS A 99 -2.84 -4.76 -11.31
CA LYS A 99 -3.67 -5.39 -10.27
C LYS A 99 -2.95 -6.54 -9.59
N ARG A 100 -2.90 -6.54 -8.26
CA ARG A 100 -2.29 -7.64 -7.50
C ARG A 100 -2.77 -7.76 -6.06
N VAL A 101 -2.82 -9.00 -5.58
CA VAL A 101 -3.17 -9.37 -4.19
C VAL A 101 -2.22 -10.44 -3.66
N GLY A 102 -1.93 -10.42 -2.36
CA GLY A 102 -1.01 -11.36 -1.72
C GLY A 102 0.44 -11.19 -2.20
N HIS A 103 0.79 -9.97 -2.62
CA HIS A 103 2.12 -9.62 -3.09
C HIS A 103 2.99 -9.08 -1.94
N SER A 104 4.30 -9.01 -2.18
CA SER A 104 5.25 -8.39 -1.25
C SER A 104 5.65 -7.00 -1.74
N GLY A 105 5.82 -6.06 -0.82
CA GLY A 105 6.30 -4.71 -1.08
C GLY A 105 7.52 -4.40 -0.21
N ILE A 106 8.54 -3.76 -0.78
CA ILE A 106 9.75 -3.35 -0.06
C ILE A 106 10.20 -1.96 -0.50
N LEU A 107 10.57 -1.11 0.47
CA LEU A 107 11.23 0.16 0.18
C LEU A 107 12.66 -0.11 -0.31
N ALA A 108 13.00 0.43 -1.47
CA ALA A 108 14.30 0.23 -2.11
C ALA A 108 14.84 1.53 -2.72
N PRO A 109 16.17 1.64 -2.93
CA PRO A 109 16.74 2.68 -3.77
C PRO A 109 16.29 2.50 -5.23
N GLY A 110 15.75 3.57 -5.81
CA GLY A 110 15.40 3.66 -7.23
C GLY A 110 16.26 4.70 -7.97
N GLN A 111 16.09 4.80 -9.29
CA GLN A 111 16.92 5.69 -10.12
C GLN A 111 16.82 7.18 -9.76
N LYS A 112 15.72 7.61 -9.13
CA LYS A 112 15.42 9.02 -8.82
C LYS A 112 15.25 9.32 -7.32
N GLY A 113 15.54 8.35 -6.45
CA GLY A 113 15.30 8.45 -5.01
C GLY A 113 14.91 7.11 -4.42
N THR A 114 13.91 7.08 -3.57
CA THR A 114 13.32 5.85 -3.03
C THR A 114 12.06 5.43 -3.80
N GLU A 115 11.88 4.13 -3.97
CA GLU A 115 10.72 3.52 -4.57
C GLU A 115 10.24 2.33 -3.73
N VAL A 116 8.96 1.97 -3.84
CA VAL A 116 8.48 0.69 -3.32
C VAL A 116 8.48 -0.31 -4.46
N LEU A 117 9.31 -1.34 -4.35
CA LEU A 117 9.33 -2.48 -5.25
C LEU A 117 8.31 -3.51 -4.80
N VAL A 118 7.53 -3.99 -5.75
CA VAL A 118 6.45 -4.95 -5.54
C VAL A 118 6.66 -6.17 -6.42
N PHE A 119 6.54 -7.36 -5.85
CA PHE A 119 6.78 -8.62 -6.56
C PHE A 119 5.86 -9.74 -6.10
N GLY A 120 5.63 -10.68 -7.01
CA GLY A 120 4.76 -11.83 -6.80
C GLY A 120 3.29 -11.42 -6.61
N GLY A 121 2.55 -12.31 -5.95
CA GLY A 121 1.12 -12.18 -5.75
C GLY A 121 0.29 -12.77 -6.90
N ARG A 122 -1.01 -12.89 -6.63
CA ARG A 122 -2.02 -13.28 -7.61
C ARG A 122 -2.51 -12.04 -8.35
N VAL A 123 -2.75 -12.22 -9.64
CA VAL A 123 -3.30 -11.21 -10.55
C VAL A 123 -4.64 -11.73 -11.11
N PRO A 124 -5.38 -10.95 -11.92
CA PRO A 124 -6.64 -11.42 -12.52
C PRO A 124 -6.49 -12.76 -13.27
N ASP A 125 -7.60 -13.46 -13.48
CA ASP A 125 -7.68 -14.82 -14.04
C ASP A 125 -6.98 -15.90 -13.20
N ASN A 126 -6.77 -15.68 -11.90
CA ASN A 126 -6.03 -16.58 -11.01
C ASN A 126 -4.60 -16.91 -11.48
N LYS A 127 -3.98 -15.99 -12.23
CA LYS A 127 -2.57 -16.08 -12.60
C LYS A 127 -1.68 -15.57 -11.47
N PHE A 128 -0.39 -15.89 -11.53
CA PHE A 128 0.62 -15.40 -10.60
C PHE A 128 1.62 -14.51 -11.31
N ALA A 129 1.90 -13.36 -10.71
CA ALA A 129 2.88 -12.43 -11.25
C ALA A 129 4.28 -13.04 -11.15
N SER A 130 5.02 -12.95 -12.25
CA SER A 130 6.47 -13.21 -12.30
C SER A 130 7.27 -11.94 -12.61
N ASP A 131 6.63 -10.78 -12.45
CA ASP A 131 7.17 -9.44 -12.72
C ASP A 131 7.48 -8.65 -11.45
N PHE A 132 8.11 -7.49 -11.66
CA PHE A 132 8.32 -6.47 -10.65
C PHE A 132 7.58 -5.19 -11.05
N GLN A 133 7.03 -4.52 -10.03
CA GLN A 133 6.51 -3.17 -10.14
C GLN A 133 7.23 -2.22 -9.20
N SER A 134 7.28 -0.96 -9.61
CA SER A 134 7.83 0.14 -8.82
C SER A 134 6.76 1.19 -8.57
N LEU A 135 6.69 1.70 -7.34
CA LEU A 135 5.94 2.90 -6.98
C LEU A 135 6.95 3.97 -6.55
N ASP A 136 7.06 5.07 -7.32
CA ASP A 136 7.98 6.17 -7.01
C ASP A 136 7.45 6.95 -5.80
N VAL A 137 8.17 6.84 -4.67
CA VAL A 137 7.81 7.45 -3.39
C VAL A 137 8.82 8.52 -2.96
N SER A 138 9.60 9.02 -3.91
CA SER A 138 10.57 10.07 -3.63
C SER A 138 9.88 11.32 -3.06
N LEU A 139 10.48 11.93 -2.03
CA LEU A 139 9.92 13.12 -1.35
C LEU A 139 9.61 14.29 -2.30
N LYS A 140 10.33 14.39 -3.43
CA LYS A 140 10.06 15.38 -4.49
C LYS A 140 8.75 15.12 -5.25
N THR A 141 8.33 13.86 -5.31
CA THR A 141 7.13 13.40 -6.02
C THR A 141 5.91 13.39 -5.09
N ILE A 142 6.11 13.14 -3.78
CA ILE A 142 5.03 13.13 -2.77
C ILE A 142 4.60 14.54 -2.37
N GLY A 143 5.43 15.58 -2.61
CA GLY A 143 4.97 16.97 -2.62
C GLY A 143 4.19 17.39 -1.38
N LEU A 144 4.78 17.25 -0.19
CA LEU A 144 4.39 18.09 0.94
C LEU A 144 4.70 19.53 0.55
N PHE A 145 3.69 20.26 0.10
CA PHE A 145 3.74 21.71 -0.09
C PHE A 145 4.01 22.36 1.28
N PHE A 146 5.29 22.50 1.65
CA PHE A 146 5.66 23.52 2.62
C PHE A 146 5.51 24.87 1.90
N GLY A 147 4.44 25.58 2.25
CA GLY A 147 4.15 26.92 1.71
C GLY A 147 5.32 27.88 1.92
N SER A 148 5.58 28.68 0.89
CA SER A 148 6.38 29.91 0.98
C SER A 148 5.70 30.97 1.81
#